data_AF-A0A7Y8SPA2-F1
#
_entry.id   AF-A0A7Y8SPA2-F1
#
_cell.length_a   1.000
_cell.length_b   1.000
_cell.length_c   1.000
_cell.angle_alpha   90.00
_cell.angle_beta   90.00
_cell.angle_gamma   90.00
#
_symmetry.space_group_name_H-M   'P 1'
#
loop_
_entity.id
_entity.type
_entity.pdbx_description
1 polymer ?
#
loop_
_entity_poly.entity_id
_entity_poly.type
_entity_poly.pdbx_seq_one_letter_code
_entity_poly.pdbx_strand_id
1 'polypeptide(L)'
;MPVPLFALLLYVLWACFLAFVIVVWRTGKVMRGENMVQDFTSGVPHGSEAYWRANRAHINTLENLPLFAGVILTASVLEVPGVIFATLASVAIVARVIQSLIHLSSGAGIAVNLRFLFWLVQIFCIVAMVVQIILVVGLPEWPTGPEIWVRLGLSA
;
A
#
# COMPACT_ATOMS: atom_id res chain seq x y z
N MET A 1 19.72 -6.95 -4.10
CA MET A 1 18.60 -6.44 -3.27
C MET A 1 17.59 -7.57 -3.06
N PRO A 2 17.13 -7.83 -1.83
CA PRO A 2 16.10 -8.83 -1.55
C PRO A 2 14.81 -8.59 -2.34
N VAL A 3 14.17 -9.69 -2.81
CA VAL A 3 12.89 -9.65 -3.54
C VAL A 3 11.81 -8.84 -2.80
N PRO A 4 11.62 -8.97 -1.47
CA PRO A 4 10.58 -8.20 -0.78
C PRO A 4 10.82 -6.68 -0.82
N LEU A 5 12.07 -6.23 -0.72
CA LEU A 5 12.42 -4.82 -0.87
C LEU A 5 12.20 -4.32 -2.30
N PHE A 6 12.44 -5.17 -3.31
CA PHE A 6 12.10 -4.83 -4.70
C PHE A 6 10.59 -4.66 -4.89
N ALA A 7 9.79 -5.55 -4.30
CA ALA A 7 8.34 -5.42 -4.32
C ALA A 7 7.87 -4.10 -3.69
N LEU A 8 8.52 -3.64 -2.60
CA LEU A 8 8.25 -2.33 -2.01
C LEU A 8 8.60 -1.18 -2.95
N LEU A 9 9.76 -1.20 -3.61
CA LEU A 9 10.11 -0.17 -4.59
C LEU A 9 9.12 -0.14 -5.76
N LEU A 10 8.69 -1.31 -6.26
CA LEU A 10 7.66 -1.39 -7.29
C LEU A 10 6.32 -0.83 -6.83
N TYR A 11 5.94 -1.04 -5.56
CA TYR A 11 4.73 -0.45 -4.99
C TYR A 11 4.81 1.08 -4.95
N VAL A 12 5.94 1.62 -4.48
CA VAL A 12 6.17 3.07 -4.46
C VAL A 12 6.15 3.63 -5.88
N LEU A 13 6.84 2.97 -6.82
CA LEU A 13 6.85 3.37 -8.22
C LEU A 13 5.44 3.36 -8.84
N TRP A 14 4.61 2.37 -8.49
CA TRP A 14 3.22 2.31 -8.94
C TRP A 14 2.38 3.46 -8.37
N ALA A 15 2.57 3.83 -7.10
CA ALA A 15 1.90 4.98 -6.50
C ALA A 15 2.30 6.29 -7.20
N CYS A 16 3.59 6.48 -7.49
CA CYS A 16 4.10 7.62 -8.25
C CYS A 16 3.55 7.64 -9.68
N PHE A 17 3.47 6.48 -10.34
CA PHE A 17 2.89 6.36 -11.68
C PHE A 17 1.43 6.82 -11.70
N LEU A 18 0.60 6.38 -10.76
CA LEU A 18 -0.79 6.82 -10.66
C LEU A 18 -0.91 8.33 -10.39
N ALA A 19 -0.04 8.89 -9.54
CA ALA A 19 0.02 10.34 -9.32
C ALA A 19 0.38 11.09 -10.61
N PHE A 20 1.38 10.59 -11.35
CA PHE A 20 1.81 11.16 -12.62
C PHE A 20 0.68 11.18 -13.65
N VAL A 21 -0.10 10.10 -13.76
CA VAL A 21 -1.30 10.05 -14.63
C VAL A 21 -2.29 11.17 -14.30
N ILE A 22 -2.56 11.41 -13.01
CA ILE A 22 -3.47 12.49 -12.56
C ILE A 22 -2.91 13.87 -12.93
N VAL A 23 -1.61 14.10 -12.69
CA VAL A 23 -0.95 15.37 -13.00
C VAL A 23 -0.96 15.65 -14.50
N VAL A 24 -0.60 14.67 -15.33
CA VAL A 24 -0.64 14.81 -16.80
C VAL A 24 -2.06 15.13 -17.27
N TRP A 25 -3.07 14.46 -16.72
CA TRP A 25 -4.47 14.72 -17.04
C TRP A 25 -4.86 16.17 -16.69
N ARG A 26 -4.56 16.62 -15.47
CA ARG A 26 -4.85 17.98 -14.99
C ARG A 26 -4.18 19.03 -15.87
N THR A 27 -2.87 18.90 -16.07
CA THR A 27 -2.07 19.85 -16.84
C THR A 27 -2.52 19.93 -18.29
N GLY A 28 -2.85 18.78 -18.92
CA GLY A 28 -3.35 18.75 -20.29
C GLY A 28 -4.66 19.54 -20.46
N LYS A 29 -5.61 19.44 -19.52
CA LYS A 29 -6.87 20.20 -19.57
C LYS A 29 -6.65 21.71 -19.41
N VAL A 30 -5.75 22.10 -18.49
CA VAL A 30 -5.40 23.52 -18.29
C VAL A 30 -4.73 24.09 -19.54
N MET A 31 -3.78 23.38 -20.13
CA MET A 31 -3.08 23.82 -21.35
C MET A 31 -4.00 23.99 -22.56
N ARG A 32 -5.10 23.23 -22.63
CA ARG A 32 -6.13 23.37 -23.68
C ARG A 32 -7.18 24.43 -23.37
N GLY A 33 -7.09 25.10 -22.22
CA GLY A 33 -8.09 26.08 -21.78
C GLY A 33 -9.44 25.47 -21.38
N GLU A 34 -9.51 24.14 -21.21
CA GLU A 34 -10.76 23.45 -20.82
C GLU A 34 -11.10 23.65 -19.35
N ASN A 35 -10.11 23.94 -18.51
CA ASN A 35 -10.25 24.09 -17.06
C ASN A 35 -9.24 25.10 -16.50
N MET A 36 -9.63 25.80 -15.44
CA MET A 36 -8.71 26.59 -14.62
C MET A 36 -8.01 25.69 -13.59
N VAL A 37 -6.83 26.09 -13.11
CA VAL A 37 -6.09 25.35 -12.06
C VAL A 37 -6.93 25.16 -10.79
N GLN A 38 -7.79 26.13 -10.49
CA GLN A 38 -8.67 26.18 -9.32
C GLN A 38 -9.93 25.30 -9.45
N ASP A 39 -10.23 24.76 -10.63
CA ASP A 39 -11.37 23.85 -10.84
C ASP A 39 -11.15 22.47 -10.22
N PHE A 40 -9.91 22.14 -9.86
CA PHE A 40 -9.54 20.80 -9.40
C PHE A 40 -9.50 20.73 -7.87
N THR A 41 -10.68 20.65 -7.25
CA THR A 41 -10.86 20.65 -5.79
C THR A 41 -10.39 19.34 -5.14
N SER A 42 -9.59 19.44 -4.07
CA SER A 42 -9.09 18.24 -3.37
C SER A 42 -10.21 17.54 -2.59
N GLY A 43 -10.23 16.21 -2.62
CA GLY A 43 -11.15 15.39 -1.81
C GLY A 43 -12.62 15.39 -2.26
N VAL A 44 -13.00 16.23 -3.21
CA VAL A 44 -14.38 16.33 -3.73
C VAL A 44 -14.45 15.77 -5.15
N PRO A 45 -15.46 14.96 -5.52
CA PRO A 45 -15.63 14.51 -6.90
C PRO A 45 -15.76 15.67 -7.89
N HIS A 46 -14.94 15.66 -8.94
CA HIS A 46 -14.95 16.64 -10.01
C HIS A 46 -14.33 16.07 -11.29
N GLY A 47 -14.54 16.75 -12.42
CA GLY A 47 -14.09 16.30 -13.73
C GLY A 47 -14.88 15.08 -14.23
N SER A 48 -14.29 14.33 -15.17
CA SER A 48 -14.91 13.11 -15.69
C SER A 48 -14.84 11.97 -14.68
N GLU A 49 -15.79 11.03 -14.75
CA GLU A 49 -15.77 9.78 -13.98
C GLU A 49 -14.43 9.03 -14.07
N ALA A 50 -13.80 8.97 -15.25
CA ALA A 50 -12.51 8.30 -15.43
C ALA A 50 -11.37 8.98 -14.63
N TYR A 51 -11.30 10.31 -14.70
CA TYR A 51 -10.38 11.11 -13.88
C TYR A 51 -10.62 10.90 -12.38
N TRP A 52 -11.89 10.87 -11.95
CA TRP A 52 -12.19 10.64 -10.54
C TRP A 52 -11.77 9.24 -10.07
N ARG A 53 -12.01 8.21 -10.89
CA ARG A 53 -11.49 6.85 -10.61
C ARG A 53 -9.97 6.81 -10.52
N ALA A 54 -9.24 7.58 -11.34
CA ALA A 54 -7.78 7.68 -11.22
C ALA A 54 -7.34 8.27 -9.87
N ASN A 55 -7.99 9.34 -9.41
CA ASN A 55 -7.75 9.91 -8.08
C ASN A 55 -8.02 8.88 -6.98
N ARG A 56 -9.15 8.17 -7.06
CA ARG A 56 -9.50 7.13 -6.07
C ARG A 56 -8.57 5.92 -6.10
N ALA A 57 -8.06 5.53 -7.27
CA ALA A 57 -7.09 4.45 -7.41
C ALA A 57 -5.72 4.83 -6.79
N HIS A 58 -5.29 6.08 -6.96
CA HIS A 58 -4.07 6.59 -6.33
C HIS A 58 -4.19 6.63 -4.80
N ILE A 59 -5.25 7.25 -4.26
CA ILE A 59 -5.47 7.31 -2.81
C ILE A 59 -5.59 5.91 -2.21
N ASN A 60 -6.32 4.99 -2.86
CA ASN A 60 -6.41 3.61 -2.38
C ASN A 60 -5.05 2.88 -2.36
N THR A 61 -4.15 3.22 -3.27
CA THR A 61 -2.77 2.69 -3.27
C THR A 61 -1.99 3.25 -2.07
N LEU A 62 -2.12 4.55 -1.79
CA LEU A 62 -1.46 5.18 -0.64
C LEU A 62 -1.99 4.70 0.72
N GLU A 63 -3.27 4.40 0.85
CA GLU A 63 -3.86 3.90 2.10
C GLU A 63 -3.27 2.55 2.54
N ASN A 64 -2.85 1.71 1.59
CA ASN A 64 -2.32 0.37 1.87
C ASN A 64 -0.79 0.31 1.89
N LEU A 65 -0.11 1.29 1.28
CA LEU A 65 1.35 1.35 1.21
C LEU A 65 2.03 1.33 2.61
N PRO A 66 1.56 2.07 3.64
CA PRO A 66 2.19 2.03 4.97
C PRO A 66 2.17 0.64 5.62
N LEU A 67 1.08 -0.10 5.45
CA LEU A 67 0.95 -1.47 5.96
C LEU A 67 1.97 -2.39 5.28
N PHE A 68 2.05 -2.31 3.95
CA PHE A 68 3.01 -3.11 3.18
C PHE A 68 4.45 -2.73 3.53
N ALA A 69 4.78 -1.44 3.52
CA ALA A 69 6.12 -0.93 3.83
C ALA A 69 6.55 -1.30 5.24
N GLY A 70 5.68 -1.15 6.24
CA GLY A 70 5.98 -1.49 7.63
C GLY A 70 6.38 -2.96 7.78
N VAL A 71 5.67 -3.88 7.14
CA VAL A 71 5.96 -5.32 7.22
C VAL A 71 7.26 -5.66 6.48
N ILE A 72 7.48 -5.14 5.28
CA ILE A 72 8.70 -5.39 4.50
C ILE A 72 9.94 -4.84 5.22
N LEU A 73 9.88 -3.61 5.72
CA LEU A 73 11.00 -2.97 6.40
C LEU A 73 11.30 -3.66 7.74
N THR A 74 10.28 -4.03 8.50
CA THR A 74 10.45 -4.80 9.74
C THR A 74 11.13 -6.14 9.46
N ALA A 75 10.65 -6.89 8.48
CA ALA A 75 11.28 -8.15 8.08
C ALA A 75 12.73 -7.96 7.59
N SER A 76 13.02 -6.84 6.92
CA SER A 76 14.38 -6.53 6.47
C SER A 76 15.34 -6.23 7.62
N VAL A 77 14.88 -5.54 8.67
CA VAL A 77 15.70 -5.25 9.87
C VAL A 77 15.92 -6.52 10.70
N LEU A 78 14.91 -7.39 10.77
CA LEU A 78 14.95 -8.65 11.52
C LEU A 78 15.53 -9.81 10.69
N GLU A 79 16.00 -9.54 9.48
CA GLU A 79 16.58 -10.51 8.54
C GLU A 79 15.72 -11.76 8.32
N VAL A 80 14.39 -11.61 8.30
CA VAL A 80 13.46 -12.75 8.18
C VAL A 80 13.65 -13.44 6.82
N PRO A 81 14.09 -14.71 6.81
CA PRO A 81 14.37 -15.42 5.56
C PRO A 81 13.10 -16.09 5.01
N GLY A 82 13.13 -16.46 3.73
CA GLY A 82 12.24 -17.48 3.21
C GLY A 82 11.57 -17.16 1.88
N VAL A 83 11.48 -18.19 1.03
CA VAL A 83 10.81 -18.14 -0.28
C VAL A 83 9.34 -17.77 -0.14
N ILE A 84 8.68 -18.19 0.95
CA ILE A 84 7.26 -17.90 1.17
C ILE A 84 7.05 -16.40 1.39
N PHE A 85 7.87 -15.75 2.23
CA PHE A 85 7.78 -14.30 2.47
C PHE A 85 7.97 -13.51 1.17
N ALA A 86 8.99 -13.87 0.37
CA ALA A 86 9.24 -13.27 -0.94
C ALA A 86 8.08 -13.48 -1.93
N THR A 87 7.47 -14.66 -1.91
CA THR A 87 6.28 -14.97 -2.73
C THR A 87 5.10 -14.10 -2.32
N LEU A 88 4.81 -13.99 -1.01
CA LEU A 88 3.71 -13.16 -0.51
C LEU A 88 3.90 -11.68 -0.86
N ALA A 89 5.12 -11.15 -0.72
CA ALA A 89 5.45 -9.78 -1.11
C ALA A 89 5.21 -9.55 -2.62
N SER A 90 5.62 -10.51 -3.46
CA SER A 90 5.43 -10.46 -4.91
C SER A 90 3.94 -10.54 -5.31
N VAL A 91 3.17 -11.43 -4.68
CA VAL A 91 1.73 -11.56 -4.92
C VAL A 91 1.00 -10.26 -4.52
N ALA A 92 1.37 -9.66 -3.39
CA ALA A 92 0.75 -8.42 -2.93
C ALA A 92 0.93 -7.26 -3.93
N ILE A 93 2.13 -7.07 -4.49
CA ILE A 93 2.36 -6.02 -5.50
C ILE A 93 1.63 -6.32 -6.82
N VAL A 94 1.61 -7.57 -7.28
CA VAL A 94 0.85 -7.94 -8.48
C VAL A 94 -0.66 -7.70 -8.28
N ALA A 95 -1.20 -8.10 -7.13
CA ALA A 95 -2.60 -7.87 -6.78
C ALA A 95 -2.93 -6.37 -6.72
N ARG A 96 -2.03 -5.54 -6.20
CA ARG A 96 -2.17 -4.07 -6.21
C ARG A 96 -2.30 -3.53 -7.63
N VAL A 97 -1.38 -3.90 -8.52
CA VAL A 97 -1.39 -3.42 -9.91
C VAL A 97 -2.71 -3.80 -10.60
N ILE A 98 -3.13 -5.07 -10.49
CA ILE A 98 -4.39 -5.54 -11.09
C ILE A 98 -5.59 -4.79 -10.50
N GLN A 99 -5.64 -4.60 -9.18
CA GLN A 99 -6.71 -3.86 -8.52
C GLN A 99 -6.82 -2.42 -9.05
N SER A 100 -5.70 -1.71 -9.16
CA SER A 100 -5.66 -0.34 -9.68
C SER A 100 -6.13 -0.29 -11.14
N LEU A 101 -5.71 -1.23 -11.98
CA LEU A 101 -6.13 -1.29 -13.39
C LEU A 101 -7.64 -1.54 -13.54
N ILE A 102 -8.22 -2.44 -12.73
CA ILE A 102 -9.68 -2.65 -12.70
C ILE A 102 -10.41 -1.38 -12.25
N HIS A 103 -9.83 -0.63 -11.29
CA HIS A 103 -10.39 0.63 -10.82
C HIS A 103 -10.44 1.69 -11.91
N LEU A 104 -9.35 1.82 -12.67
CA LEU A 104 -9.28 2.76 -13.78
C LEU A 104 -10.29 2.39 -14.88
N SER A 105 -10.41 1.10 -15.20
CA SER A 105 -11.18 0.62 -16.34
C SER A 105 -12.70 0.75 -16.15
N SER A 106 -13.24 0.48 -14.96
CA SER A 106 -14.70 0.39 -14.80
C SER A 106 -15.21 0.71 -13.39
N GLY A 107 -16.36 1.39 -13.35
CA GLY A 107 -17.16 1.61 -12.14
C GLY A 107 -18.30 0.59 -11.95
N ALA A 108 -18.45 -0.38 -12.85
CA ALA A 108 -19.53 -1.36 -12.80
C ALA A 108 -19.45 -2.25 -11.54
N GLY A 109 -20.59 -2.77 -11.07
CA GLY A 109 -20.66 -3.60 -9.87
C GLY A 109 -19.71 -4.81 -9.87
N ILE A 110 -19.54 -5.47 -11.03
CA ILE A 110 -18.56 -6.57 -11.16
C ILE A 110 -17.12 -6.11 -10.95
N ALA A 111 -16.75 -4.93 -11.47
CA ALA A 111 -15.43 -4.35 -11.28
C ALA A 111 -15.21 -3.94 -9.83
N VAL A 112 -16.24 -3.44 -9.14
CA VAL A 112 -16.20 -3.14 -7.70
C VAL A 112 -15.88 -4.42 -6.90
N ASN A 113 -16.58 -5.52 -7.17
CA ASN A 113 -16.37 -6.79 -6.47
C ASN A 113 -14.98 -7.37 -6.74
N LEU A 114 -14.50 -7.31 -7.98
CA LEU A 114 -13.15 -7.77 -8.32
C LEU A 114 -12.07 -6.95 -7.60
N ARG A 115 -12.25 -5.63 -7.49
CA ARG A 115 -11.31 -4.78 -6.72
C ARG A 115 -11.29 -5.14 -5.25
N PHE A 116 -12.45 -5.45 -4.68
CA PHE A 116 -12.53 -5.92 -3.31
C PHE A 116 -11.80 -7.25 -3.12
N LEU A 117 -11.94 -8.18 -4.08
CA LEU A 117 -11.20 -9.45 -4.06
C LEU A 117 -9.68 -9.24 -4.09
N PHE A 118 -9.15 -8.43 -5.02
CA PHE A 118 -7.70 -8.15 -5.07
C PHE A 118 -7.19 -7.36 -3.87
N TRP A 119 -8.05 -6.56 -3.23
CA TRP A 119 -7.73 -5.95 -1.94
C TRP A 119 -7.62 -7.01 -0.83
N LEU A 120 -8.56 -7.96 -0.76
CA LEU A 120 -8.50 -9.06 0.20
C LEU A 120 -7.22 -9.89 0.05
N VAL A 121 -6.80 -10.16 -1.20
CA VAL A 121 -5.52 -10.86 -1.46
C VAL A 121 -4.34 -10.10 -0.85
N GLN A 122 -4.28 -8.77 -1.01
CA GLN A 122 -3.21 -7.97 -0.42
C GLN A 122 -3.22 -8.02 1.11
N ILE A 123 -4.39 -7.86 1.73
CA ILE A 123 -4.53 -7.93 3.18
C ILE A 123 -4.12 -9.30 3.69
N PHE A 124 -4.54 -10.38 3.03
CA PHE A 124 -4.12 -11.73 3.36
C PHE A 124 -2.59 -11.88 3.29
N CYS A 125 -1.96 -11.42 2.21
CA CYS A 125 -0.50 -11.47 2.09
C CYS A 125 0.21 -10.70 3.21
N ILE A 126 -0.27 -9.50 3.54
CA ILE A 126 0.30 -8.66 4.62
C ILE A 126 0.17 -9.38 5.96
N VAL A 127 -1.02 -9.89 6.30
CA VAL A 127 -1.26 -10.61 7.56
C VAL A 127 -0.40 -11.87 7.63
N ALA A 128 -0.32 -12.66 6.56
CA ALA A 128 0.52 -13.86 6.51
C ALA A 128 2.01 -13.54 6.71
N MET A 129 2.51 -12.44 6.13
CA MET A 129 3.88 -11.97 6.36
C MET A 129 4.09 -11.53 7.81
N VAL A 130 3.15 -10.83 8.43
CA VAL A 130 3.21 -10.47 9.87
C VAL A 130 3.30 -11.72 10.73
N VAL A 131 2.45 -12.72 10.46
CA VAL A 131 2.48 -14.00 11.18
C VAL A 131 3.83 -14.69 11.03
N GLN A 132 4.42 -14.70 9.83
CA GLN A 132 5.77 -15.26 9.63
C GLN A 132 6.84 -14.54 10.45
N ILE A 133 6.80 -13.20 10.50
CA ILE A 133 7.74 -12.42 11.33
C ILE A 133 7.61 -12.85 12.81
N ILE A 134 6.37 -12.92 13.32
CA ILE A 134 6.11 -13.32 14.72
C ILE A 134 6.58 -14.75 15.00
N LEU A 135 6.35 -15.69 14.07
CA LEU A 135 6.77 -17.08 14.24
C LEU A 135 8.30 -17.26 14.22
N VAL A 136 9.00 -16.44 13.43
CA VAL A 136 10.48 -16.51 13.33
C VAL A 136 11.16 -15.82 14.51
N VAL A 137 10.64 -14.66 14.93
CA VAL A 137 11.27 -13.81 15.95
C VAL A 137 10.80 -14.19 17.37
N GLY A 138 9.66 -14.85 17.48
CA GLY A 138 8.98 -15.09 18.75
C GLY A 138 8.15 -13.86 19.18
N LEU A 139 7.19 -14.09 20.08
CA LEU A 139 6.52 -12.98 20.77
C LEU A 139 7.54 -12.33 21.71
N PRO A 140 7.54 -10.99 21.83
CA PRO A 140 8.41 -10.33 22.79
C PRO A 140 8.15 -10.88 24.19
N GLU A 141 9.21 -11.30 24.87
CA GLU A 141 9.14 -11.58 26.31
C GLU A 141 8.87 -10.26 27.01
N TRP A 142 7.61 -10.01 27.38
CA TRP A 142 7.30 -8.90 28.27
C TRP A 142 8.07 -9.13 29.57
N PRO A 143 8.85 -8.15 30.09
CA PRO A 143 9.53 -8.32 31.36
C PRO A 143 8.47 -8.50 32.46
N THR A 144 8.23 -9.73 32.90
CA THR A 144 7.27 -10.03 33.98
C THR A 144 7.92 -9.91 35.37
N GLY A 145 9.23 -9.65 35.42
CA GLY A 145 10.01 -9.52 36.64
C GLY A 145 10.30 -8.07 37.09
N PRO A 146 11.04 -7.90 38.20
CA PRO A 146 11.42 -6.60 38.75
C PRO A 146 12.20 -5.71 37.77
N GLU A 147 12.81 -6.32 36.75
CA GLU A 147 13.47 -5.72 35.58
C GLU A 147 12.68 -4.55 34.98
N ILE A 148 11.34 -4.64 35.01
CA ILE A 148 10.46 -3.63 34.42
C ILE A 148 10.54 -2.29 35.15
N TRP A 149 10.67 -2.33 36.47
CA TRP A 149 10.83 -1.14 37.30
C TRP A 149 12.19 -0.49 37.08
N VAL A 150 13.23 -1.30 36.87
CA VAL A 150 14.58 -0.82 36.54
C VAL A 150 14.59 -0.15 35.15
N ARG A 151 13.95 -0.76 34.15
CA ARG A 151 13.86 -0.18 32.79
C ARG A 151 13.01 1.09 32.69
N LEU A 152 12.00 1.22 33.56
CA LEU A 152 11.17 2.42 33.64
C LEU A 152 11.79 3.53 34.52
N GLY A 153 12.96 3.28 35.14
CA GLY A 153 13.58 4.23 36.07
C GLY A 153 12.76 4.43 37.35
N LEU A 154 11.94 3.44 37.72
CA LEU A 154 11.00 3.47 38.84
C LEU A 154 11.45 2.57 40.02
N SER A 155 12.61 1.91 39.93
CA SER A 155 13.16 1.16 41.06
C SER A 155 13.79 2.12 42.09
N ALA A 156 13.25 2.11 43.32
CA ALA A 156 13.86 2.70 44.50
C ALA A 156 15.14 1.96 44.94
#